data_AF-A0A8T4UME1-F1
#
_entry.id   AF-A0A8T4UME1-F1
#
_cell.length_a   1.000
_cell.length_b   1.000
_cell.length_c   1.000
_cell.angle_alpha   90.00
_cell.angle_beta   90.00
_cell.angle_gamma   90.00
#
_symmetry.space_group_name_H-M   'P 1'
#
loop_
_entity.id
_entity.type
_entity.pdbx_description
1 polymer ?
#
loop_
_entity_poly.entity_id
_entity_poly.type
_entity_poly.pdbx_seq_one_letter_code
_entity_poly.pdbx_strand_id
1 'polypeptide(L)'
;MTEEKRICSKCDKIIKDDHKFCPSCGGKVVNKEEHRVKGVKKRKLWLYFVIPIVLILIIGSIVIFAIPFQYKATEAYDVQEPYTDYETYYVNVPYTITVKNPNCTFGILCDLYIEETRYREKAMSRSVTKYKTVQKEREVWKKDTLYNMWTGKTQYWYKV
;
A
#
# COMPACT_ATOMS: atom_id res chain seq x y z
N MET A 1 -24.69 -44.36 68.28
CA MET A 1 -25.13 -42.97 68.08
C MET A 1 -23.91 -42.08 68.31
N THR A 2 -23.39 -41.44 67.27
CA THR A 2 -22.18 -40.61 67.34
C THR A 2 -22.53 -39.18 67.76
N GLU A 3 -22.02 -38.72 68.90
CA GLU A 3 -22.15 -37.31 69.32
C GLU A 3 -21.38 -36.40 68.35
N GLU A 4 -22.10 -35.57 67.59
CA GLU A 4 -21.48 -34.55 66.73
C GLU A 4 -20.93 -33.40 67.59
N LYS A 5 -19.60 -33.35 67.74
CA LYS A 5 -18.94 -32.27 68.49
C LYS A 5 -18.98 -30.96 67.68
N ARG A 6 -19.77 -29.99 68.14
CA ARG A 6 -19.84 -28.64 67.56
C ARG A 6 -18.96 -27.64 68.31
N ILE A 7 -18.37 -26.70 67.58
CA ILE A 7 -17.39 -25.73 68.13
C ILE A 7 -17.86 -24.31 67.78
N CYS A 8 -17.76 -23.39 68.73
CA CYS A 8 -18.02 -21.99 68.47
C CYS A 8 -16.87 -21.33 67.69
N SER A 9 -17.18 -20.59 66.62
CA SER A 9 -16.18 -19.91 65.80
C SER A 9 -15.48 -18.71 66.46
N LYS A 10 -15.94 -18.27 67.64
CA LYS A 10 -15.39 -17.09 68.34
C LYS A 10 -14.62 -17.42 69.62
N CYS A 11 -15.04 -18.45 70.36
CA CYS A 11 -14.49 -18.76 71.69
C CYS A 11 -13.93 -20.18 71.78
N ASP A 12 -13.98 -20.95 70.69
CA ASP A 12 -13.48 -22.32 70.56
C ASP A 12 -13.99 -23.31 71.62
N LYS A 13 -15.06 -22.95 72.34
CA LYS A 13 -15.72 -23.85 73.30
C LYS A 13 -16.52 -24.92 72.58
N ILE A 14 -16.43 -26.14 73.10
CA ILE A 14 -17.24 -27.28 72.67
C ILE A 14 -18.64 -27.11 73.28
N ILE A 15 -19.65 -27.05 72.42
CA ILE A 15 -21.04 -26.90 72.81
C ILE A 15 -21.69 -28.27 72.62
N LYS A 16 -22.26 -28.85 73.69
CA LYS A 16 -22.96 -30.14 73.62
C LYS A 16 -24.42 -29.99 73.17
N ASP A 17 -24.98 -28.79 73.34
CA ASP A 17 -26.39 -28.52 73.06
C ASP A 17 -26.62 -28.04 71.62
N ASP A 18 -27.80 -28.35 71.07
CA ASP A 18 -28.23 -27.97 69.71
C ASP A 18 -28.55 -26.46 69.54
N HIS A 19 -27.76 -25.59 70.16
CA HIS A 19 -27.93 -24.14 70.05
C HIS A 19 -27.27 -23.58 68.80
N LYS A 20 -28.04 -22.79 68.01
CA LYS A 20 -27.56 -22.11 66.79
C LYS A 20 -26.47 -21.06 67.06
N PHE A 21 -26.42 -20.53 68.29
CA PHE A 21 -25.45 -19.55 68.76
C PHE A 21 -24.90 -19.95 70.13
N CYS A 22 -23.62 -19.64 70.36
CA CYS A 22 -22.95 -19.91 71.62
C CYS A 22 -23.55 -19.05 72.75
N PRO A 23 -24.06 -19.63 73.84
CA PRO A 23 -24.66 -18.89 74.94
C PRO A 23 -23.62 -18.05 75.71
N SER A 24 -22.33 -18.39 75.64
CA SER A 24 -21.28 -17.65 76.34
C SER A 24 -20.77 -16.40 75.62
N CYS A 25 -20.84 -16.35 74.28
CA CYS A 25 -20.24 -15.26 73.50
C CYS A 25 -21.09 -14.75 72.33
N GLY A 26 -22.27 -15.33 72.10
CA GLY A 26 -23.15 -15.02 70.97
C GLY A 26 -22.57 -15.43 69.59
N GLY A 27 -21.43 -16.13 69.55
CA GLY A 27 -20.78 -16.56 68.31
C GLY A 27 -21.54 -17.69 67.62
N LYS A 28 -21.48 -17.74 66.29
CA LYS A 28 -22.10 -18.81 65.50
C LYS A 28 -21.42 -20.15 65.78
N VAL A 29 -22.21 -21.19 66.01
CA VAL A 29 -21.69 -22.55 66.20
C VAL A 29 -21.62 -23.22 64.82
N VAL A 30 -20.46 -23.80 64.49
CA VAL A 30 -20.21 -24.49 63.23
C VAL A 30 -19.75 -25.92 63.49
N ASN A 31 -20.10 -26.84 62.60
CA ASN A 31 -19.65 -28.22 62.66
C ASN A 31 -18.15 -28.29 62.37
N LYS A 32 -17.44 -29.16 63.09
CA LYS A 32 -15.98 -29.31 63.00
C LYS A 32 -15.48 -29.62 61.58
N GLU A 33 -16.32 -30.25 60.76
CA GLU A 33 -16.02 -30.57 59.37
C GLU A 33 -16.10 -29.34 58.44
N GLU A 34 -17.02 -28.40 58.70
CA GLU A 34 -17.24 -27.22 57.85
C GLU A 34 -16.18 -26.12 58.06
N HIS A 35 -15.52 -26.08 59.23
CA HIS A 35 -14.49 -25.09 59.54
C HIS A 35 -13.16 -25.32 58.78
N ARG A 36 -12.93 -26.49 58.18
CA ARG A 36 -11.66 -26.79 57.47
C ARG A 36 -11.61 -26.37 56.00
N VAL A 37 -12.72 -25.92 55.39
CA VAL A 37 -12.78 -25.76 53.91
C VAL A 37 -12.71 -24.30 53.43
N LYS A 38 -12.83 -23.30 54.32
CA LYS A 38 -12.82 -21.89 53.91
C LYS A 38 -11.40 -21.32 53.86
N GLY A 39 -10.67 -21.68 52.81
CA GLY A 39 -9.31 -21.17 52.61
C GLY A 39 -8.74 -21.23 51.19
N VAL A 40 -9.49 -21.57 50.15
CA VAL A 40 -8.96 -21.44 48.78
C VAL A 40 -9.13 -19.99 48.34
N LYS A 41 -8.10 -19.19 48.62
CA LYS A 41 -7.87 -17.85 48.07
C LYS A 41 -8.15 -17.89 46.56
N LYS A 42 -9.31 -17.39 46.13
CA LYS A 42 -9.72 -17.20 44.73
C LYS A 42 -8.92 -16.04 44.11
N ARG A 43 -7.59 -16.10 44.22
CA ARG A 43 -6.65 -15.04 43.87
C ARG A 43 -5.97 -15.42 42.55
N LYS A 44 -6.33 -14.69 41.50
CA LYS A 44 -5.56 -14.57 40.25
C LYS A 44 -5.33 -15.84 39.40
N LEU A 45 -6.12 -16.91 39.53
CA LEU A 45 -6.01 -18.05 38.60
C LEU A 45 -6.33 -17.64 37.14
N TRP A 46 -7.27 -16.69 36.94
CA TRP A 46 -7.59 -16.15 35.62
C TRP A 46 -6.43 -15.35 34.98
N LEU A 47 -5.61 -14.67 35.79
CA LEU A 47 -4.43 -13.94 35.30
C LEU A 47 -3.39 -14.87 34.66
N TYR A 48 -3.26 -16.10 35.14
CA TYR A 48 -2.38 -17.10 34.52
C TYR A 48 -2.84 -17.55 33.14
N PHE A 49 -4.13 -17.42 32.81
CA PHE A 49 -4.64 -17.70 31.47
C PHE A 49 -4.65 -16.46 30.58
N VAL A 50 -4.90 -15.28 31.12
CA VAL A 50 -4.91 -14.03 30.34
C VAL A 50 -3.51 -13.61 29.90
N ILE A 51 -2.51 -13.72 30.78
CA ILE A 51 -1.12 -13.32 30.47
C ILE A 51 -0.55 -14.07 29.24
N PRO A 52 -0.63 -15.42 29.12
CA PRO A 52 -0.10 -16.11 27.95
C PRO A 52 -0.90 -15.81 26.68
N ILE A 53 -2.22 -15.60 26.78
CA ILE A 53 -3.03 -15.21 25.62
C ILE A 53 -2.57 -13.86 25.08
N VAL A 54 -2.35 -12.88 25.96
CA VAL A 54 -1.85 -11.55 25.55
C VAL A 54 -0.45 -11.66 24.96
N LEU A 55 0.45 -12.47 25.53
CA LEU A 55 1.79 -12.69 24.97
C LEU A 55 1.74 -13.34 23.58
N ILE A 56 0.86 -14.32 23.36
CA ILE A 56 0.68 -14.95 22.05
C ILE A 56 0.17 -13.95 21.02
N LEU A 57 -0.78 -13.08 21.39
CA LEU A 57 -1.27 -12.03 20.49
C LEU A 57 -0.17 -11.01 20.14
N ILE A 58 0.65 -10.63 21.12
CA ILE A 58 1.80 -9.74 20.89
C ILE A 58 2.79 -10.40 19.93
N ILE A 59 3.19 -11.66 20.17
CA ILE A 59 4.11 -12.39 19.31
C ILE A 59 3.52 -12.56 17.89
N GLY A 60 2.25 -12.95 17.79
CA GLY A 60 1.56 -13.08 16.51
C GLY A 60 1.53 -11.77 15.73
N SER A 61 1.28 -10.64 16.39
CA SER A 61 1.34 -9.32 15.75
C SER A 61 2.73 -9.01 15.22
N ILE A 62 3.80 -9.26 16.00
CA ILE A 62 5.18 -9.02 15.58
C ILE A 62 5.51 -9.88 14.35
N VAL A 63 5.10 -11.14 14.34
CA VAL A 63 5.33 -12.06 13.20
C VAL A 63 4.61 -11.58 11.94
N ILE A 64 3.35 -11.16 12.04
CA ILE A 64 2.58 -10.62 10.90
C ILE A 64 3.27 -9.40 10.29
N PHE A 65 3.82 -8.50 11.13
CA PHE A 65 4.51 -7.31 10.64
C PHE A 65 5.91 -7.59 10.08
N ALA A 66 6.57 -8.68 10.50
CA ALA A 66 7.94 -9.01 10.11
C ALA A 66 8.06 -9.88 8.85
N ILE A 67 7.02 -10.64 8.48
CA ILE A 67 7.09 -11.51 7.30
C ILE A 67 6.88 -10.67 6.02
N PRO A 68 7.78 -10.76 5.02
CA PRO A 68 7.58 -10.10 3.74
C PRO A 68 6.52 -10.84 2.91
N PHE A 69 5.50 -10.13 2.43
CA PHE A 69 4.47 -10.67 1.54
C PHE A 69 4.61 -10.09 0.13
N GLN A 70 4.14 -10.84 -0.86
CA GLN A 70 4.08 -10.38 -2.25
C GLN A 70 2.73 -9.73 -2.51
N TYR A 71 2.73 -8.54 -3.12
CA TYR A 71 1.51 -7.84 -3.52
C TYR A 71 1.67 -7.23 -4.91
N LYS A 72 0.54 -7.03 -5.59
CA LYS A 72 0.47 -6.33 -6.87
C LYS A 72 0.20 -4.86 -6.64
N ALA A 73 0.91 -3.99 -7.34
CA ALA A 73 0.66 -2.56 -7.37
C ALA A 73 0.71 -2.04 -8.81
N THR A 74 -0.18 -1.10 -9.14
CA THR A 74 -0.14 -0.38 -10.41
C THR A 74 0.74 0.86 -10.25
N GLU A 75 1.71 1.01 -11.15
CA GLU A 75 2.59 2.19 -11.21
C GLU A 75 2.47 2.85 -12.57
N ALA A 76 2.38 4.18 -12.56
CA ALA A 76 2.46 5.00 -13.77
C ALA A 76 3.93 5.27 -14.11
N TYR A 77 4.27 5.15 -15.38
CA TYR A 77 5.61 5.44 -15.90
C TYR A 77 5.55 6.15 -17.26
N ASP A 78 6.53 7.01 -17.50
CA ASP A 78 6.66 7.76 -18.74
C ASP A 78 7.38 6.94 -19.81
N VAL A 79 6.76 6.81 -20.98
CA VAL A 79 7.35 6.19 -22.17
C VAL A 79 7.42 7.22 -23.30
N GLN A 80 8.58 7.30 -23.96
CA GLN A 80 8.73 8.09 -25.18
C GLN A 80 8.21 7.29 -26.37
N GLU A 81 7.10 7.73 -26.96
CA GLU A 81 6.53 7.13 -28.16
C GLU A 81 6.76 8.02 -29.38
N PRO A 82 7.25 7.46 -30.51
CA PRO A 82 7.40 8.21 -31.74
C PRO A 82 6.02 8.48 -32.37
N TYR A 83 5.81 9.70 -32.85
CA TYR A 83 4.66 10.08 -33.67
C TYR A 83 5.11 10.82 -34.93
N THR A 84 4.35 10.66 -36.00
CA THR A 84 4.58 11.36 -37.27
C THR A 84 3.90 12.72 -37.23
N ASP A 85 4.67 13.76 -37.51
CA ASP A 85 4.19 15.13 -37.67
C ASP A 85 4.54 15.64 -39.07
N TYR A 86 3.80 16.63 -39.58
CA TYR A 86 4.04 17.21 -40.90
C TYR A 86 4.52 18.65 -40.76
N GLU A 87 5.72 18.92 -41.26
CA GLU A 87 6.28 20.27 -41.29
C GLU A 87 6.26 20.80 -42.72
N THR A 88 5.74 22.02 -42.88
CA THR A 88 5.75 22.75 -44.15
C THR A 88 7.02 23.59 -44.26
N TYR A 89 7.73 23.44 -45.38
CA TYR A 89 8.91 24.23 -45.70
C TYR A 89 8.83 24.76 -47.14
N TYR A 90 9.51 25.87 -47.40
CA TYR A 90 9.52 26.52 -48.70
C TYR A 90 10.78 26.12 -49.46
N VAL A 91 10.60 25.66 -50.71
CA VAL A 91 11.70 25.33 -51.62
C VAL A 91 11.59 26.18 -52.87
N ASN A 92 12.72 26.72 -53.31
CA ASN A 92 12.84 27.37 -54.59
C ASN A 92 12.88 26.32 -55.70
N VAL A 93 11.76 26.18 -56.41
CA VAL A 93 11.65 25.27 -57.55
C VAL A 93 11.81 26.06 -58.85
N PRO A 94 12.60 25.57 -59.83
CA PRO A 94 12.73 26.22 -61.12
C PRO A 94 11.43 26.04 -61.91
N TYR A 95 11.04 27.08 -62.64
CA TYR A 95 10.00 27.04 -63.65
C TYR A 95 10.51 27.76 -64.91
N THR A 96 10.12 27.24 -66.07
CA THR A 96 10.47 27.85 -67.35
C THR A 96 9.44 28.91 -67.69
N ILE A 97 9.93 30.05 -68.18
CA ILE A 97 9.10 31.06 -68.82
C ILE A 97 9.65 31.34 -70.20
N THR A 98 8.76 31.71 -71.12
CA THR A 98 9.14 32.20 -72.44
C THR A 98 9.26 33.71 -72.38
N VAL A 99 10.47 34.22 -72.64
CA VAL A 99 10.74 35.66 -72.72
C VAL A 99 11.18 36.04 -74.13
N LYS A 100 10.85 37.27 -74.52
CA LYS A 100 11.26 37.82 -75.82
C LYS A 100 12.77 38.09 -75.79
N ASN A 101 13.49 37.71 -76.84
CA ASN A 101 14.94 37.88 -76.92
C ASN A 101 15.35 39.37 -76.72
N PRO A 102 16.11 39.70 -75.67
CA PRO A 102 16.48 41.10 -75.38
C PRO A 102 17.62 41.64 -76.26
N ASN A 103 18.39 40.77 -76.93
CA ASN A 103 19.53 41.15 -77.76
C ASN A 103 19.16 41.46 -79.23
N CYS A 104 17.91 41.82 -79.48
CA CYS A 104 17.43 42.14 -80.82
C CYS A 104 17.90 43.54 -81.24
N THR A 105 19.09 43.62 -81.83
CA THR A 105 19.54 44.80 -82.58
C THR A 105 19.16 44.64 -84.04
N PHE A 106 18.11 45.34 -84.47
CA PHE A 106 17.75 45.60 -85.88
C PHE A 106 17.63 44.35 -86.79
N GLY A 107 16.40 43.81 -86.89
CA GLY A 107 15.96 43.05 -88.07
C GLY A 107 15.93 41.52 -87.94
N ILE A 108 14.77 40.96 -88.30
CA ILE A 108 14.47 39.56 -88.65
C ILE A 108 14.41 38.53 -87.51
N LEU A 109 15.14 38.67 -86.39
CA LEU A 109 15.14 37.69 -85.28
C LEU A 109 14.33 38.09 -84.03
N CYS A 110 13.45 39.09 -84.14
CA CYS A 110 12.68 39.65 -83.02
C CYS A 110 11.51 38.79 -82.52
N ASP A 111 11.11 37.77 -83.27
CA ASP A 111 10.01 36.86 -82.92
C ASP A 111 10.50 35.56 -82.27
N LEU A 112 11.81 35.45 -82.00
CA LEU A 112 12.39 34.31 -81.31
C LEU A 112 12.16 34.43 -79.79
N TYR A 113 11.42 33.48 -79.23
CA TYR A 113 11.27 33.32 -77.79
C TYR A 113 12.39 32.44 -77.25
N ILE A 114 12.97 32.84 -76.11
CA ILE A 114 13.94 32.03 -75.37
C ILE A 114 13.32 31.53 -74.08
N GLU A 115 13.73 30.34 -73.64
CA GLU A 115 13.33 29.81 -72.34
C GLU A 115 14.29 30.33 -71.26
N GLU A 116 13.74 31.04 -70.28
CA GLU A 116 14.46 31.52 -69.11
C GLU A 116 14.01 30.68 -67.89
N THR A 117 14.97 30.17 -67.11
CA THR A 117 14.67 29.49 -65.85
C THR A 117 14.58 30.51 -64.72
N ARG A 118 13.40 30.62 -64.11
CA ARG A 118 13.19 31.43 -62.90
C ARG A 118 12.87 30.52 -61.73
N TYR A 119 13.10 31.01 -60.51
CA TYR A 119 12.77 30.29 -59.29
C TYR A 119 11.50 30.87 -58.68
N ARG A 120 10.64 30.00 -58.17
CA ARG A 120 9.50 30.40 -57.33
C ARG A 120 9.50 29.60 -56.05
N GLU A 121 9.09 30.24 -54.96
CA GLU A 121 8.84 29.54 -53.72
C GLU A 121 7.62 28.64 -53.87
N LYS A 122 7.80 27.37 -53.50
CA LYS A 122 6.72 26.39 -53.43
C LYS A 122 6.73 25.75 -52.05
N ALA A 123 5.57 25.73 -51.40
CA ALA A 123 5.39 25.02 -50.15
C ALA A 123 5.42 23.51 -50.40
N MET A 124 6.25 22.81 -49.63
CA MET A 124 6.35 21.36 -49.57
C MET A 124 6.16 20.89 -48.14
N SER A 125 5.60 19.69 -47.96
CA SER A 125 5.45 19.06 -46.65
C SER A 125 6.37 17.85 -46.55
N ARG A 126 7.02 17.67 -45.40
CA ARG A 126 7.75 16.44 -45.07
C ARG A 126 7.21 15.84 -43.76
N SER A 127 7.19 14.52 -43.67
CA SER A 127 6.92 13.83 -42.41
C SER A 127 8.18 13.83 -41.54
N VAL A 128 8.05 14.27 -40.30
CA VAL A 128 9.11 14.29 -39.30
C VAL A 128 8.68 13.39 -38.14
N THR A 129 9.58 12.52 -37.70
CA THR A 129 9.36 11.70 -36.50
C THR A 129 9.69 12.53 -35.27
N LYS A 130 8.68 12.79 -34.43
CA LYS A 130 8.81 13.46 -33.14
C LYS A 130 8.52 12.47 -32.02
N TYR A 131 8.96 12.76 -30.81
CA TYR A 131 8.70 11.93 -29.64
C TYR A 131 7.76 12.66 -28.69
N LYS A 132 6.79 11.94 -28.15
CA LYS A 132 5.92 12.44 -27.08
C LYS A 132 6.05 11.54 -25.86
N THR A 133 6.04 12.15 -24.68
CA THR A 133 5.94 11.44 -23.42
C THR A 133 4.51 10.98 -23.23
N VAL A 134 4.30 9.67 -23.05
CA VAL A 134 3.01 9.06 -22.76
C VAL A 134 3.08 8.35 -21.42
N GLN A 135 2.14 8.67 -20.54
CA GLN A 135 1.96 7.97 -19.27
C GLN A 135 1.32 6.61 -19.55
N LYS A 136 2.00 5.55 -19.12
CA LYS A 136 1.49 4.18 -19.17
C LYS A 136 1.42 3.59 -17.77
N GLU A 137 0.49 2.68 -17.57
CA GLU A 137 0.37 1.91 -16.35
C GLU A 137 0.97 0.52 -16.55
N ARG A 138 1.67 0.02 -15.54
CA ARG A 138 2.09 -1.39 -15.48
C ARG A 138 1.79 -1.99 -14.11
N GLU A 139 1.46 -3.29 -14.11
CA GLU A 139 1.41 -4.07 -12.88
C GLU A 139 2.83 -4.47 -12.47
N VAL A 140 3.20 -4.15 -11.23
CA VAL A 140 4.50 -4.54 -10.66
C VAL A 140 4.26 -5.41 -9.43
N TRP A 141 5.01 -6.51 -9.35
CA TRP A 141 5.06 -7.36 -8.15
C TRP A 141 6.03 -6.77 -7.15
N LYS A 142 5.54 -6.43 -5.97
CA LYS A 142 6.32 -5.88 -4.87
C LYS A 142 6.43 -6.91 -3.75
N LYS A 143 7.58 -6.97 -3.11
CA LYS A 143 7.82 -7.84 -1.95
C LYS A 143 8.33 -6.98 -0.81
N ASP A 144 7.50 -6.81 0.22
CA ASP A 144 7.88 -5.99 1.36
C ASP A 144 7.18 -6.43 2.66
N THR A 145 7.67 -5.92 3.78
CA THR A 145 7.03 -6.08 5.09
C THR A 145 5.98 -4.98 5.31
N LEU A 146 4.94 -5.26 6.11
CA LEU A 146 3.95 -4.26 6.50
C LEU A 146 4.62 -3.04 7.17
N TYR A 147 5.68 -3.28 7.96
CA TYR A 147 6.44 -2.23 8.62
C TYR A 147 7.11 -1.26 7.61
N ASN A 148 7.75 -1.80 6.57
CA ASN A 148 8.38 -0.96 5.54
C ASN A 148 7.37 -0.20 4.68
N MET A 149 6.21 -0.82 4.42
CA MET A 149 5.12 -0.17 3.70
C MET A 149 4.56 1.03 4.49
N TRP A 150 4.42 0.90 5.82
CA TRP A 150 3.98 1.99 6.69
C TRP A 150 5.05 3.09 6.87
N THR A 151 6.33 2.73 6.95
CA THR A 151 7.44 3.69 7.12
C THR A 151 7.93 4.32 5.81
N GLY A 152 7.40 3.91 4.66
CA GLY A 152 7.79 4.42 3.34
C GLY A 152 9.18 3.98 2.87
N LYS A 153 9.77 2.95 3.48
CA LYS A 153 11.12 2.44 3.14
C LYS A 153 11.08 1.29 2.13
N THR A 154 10.16 1.33 1.19
CA THR A 154 9.88 0.16 0.35
C THR A 154 10.97 -0.09 -0.67
N GLN A 155 11.50 -1.33 -0.72
CA GLN A 155 12.51 -1.73 -1.71
C GLN A 155 11.84 -2.30 -2.95
N TYR A 156 12.23 -1.79 -4.11
CA TYR A 156 11.67 -2.18 -5.40
C TYR A 156 12.55 -3.24 -6.07
N TRP A 157 11.94 -4.34 -6.49
CA TRP A 157 12.57 -5.35 -7.33
C TRP A 157 11.93 -5.27 -8.71
N TYR A 158 12.67 -4.76 -9.69
CA TYR A 158 12.24 -4.80 -11.07
C TYR A 158 12.78 -6.07 -11.73
N LYS A 159 11.90 -6.87 -12.33
CA LYS A 159 12.31 -7.91 -13.26
C LYS A 159 12.38 -7.24 -14.64
N VAL A 160 13.59 -6.91 -15.09
CA VAL A 160 13.86 -6.47 -16.47
C VAL A 160 13.61 -7.64 -17.41
#